data_AF-A0A353N5R9-F1
#
_entry.id   AF-A0A353N5R9-F1
#
_cell.length_a   1.000
_cell.length_b   1.000
_cell.length_c   1.000
_cell.angle_alpha   90.00
_cell.angle_beta   90.00
_cell.angle_gamma   90.00
#
_symmetry.space_group_name_H-M   'P 1'
#
loop_
_entity.id
_entity.type
_entity.pdbx_description
1 polymer ?
#
loop_
_entity_poly.entity_id
_entity_poly.type
_entity_poly.pdbx_seq_one_letter_code
_entity_poly.pdbx_strand_id
1 'polypeptide(L)'
;MSELFIGYHETEKRGLVFIADVRGYSSTIRLVIGVSADGQLAGVKVISQAETPGLGVKITERDFLEQPALQRVSSADQLAVVKDGGNVQAVTGATISSRAVVRGVNQALAAAHLLLEAKEQ
;
A
#
# COMPACT_ATOMS: atom_id res chain seq x y z
N MET A 1 -1.38 5.85 9.93
CA MET A 1 -0.48 4.69 10.18
C MET A 1 -0.71 4.22 11.59
N SER A 2 -0.91 2.92 11.79
CA SER A 2 -1.08 2.36 13.14
C SER A 2 0.27 1.97 13.73
N GLU A 3 1.14 1.36 12.92
CA GLU A 3 2.43 0.83 13.38
C GLU A 3 3.50 1.02 12.30
N LEU A 4 4.76 1.14 12.75
CA LEU A 4 5.96 1.25 11.93
C LEU A 4 7.02 0.29 12.46
N PHE A 5 7.61 -0.47 11.55
CA PHE A 5 8.70 -1.40 11.80
C PHE A 5 9.86 -1.11 10.84
N ILE A 6 11.06 -1.56 11.21
CA ILE A 6 12.24 -1.50 10.33
C ILE A 6 12.48 -2.92 9.79
N GLY A 7 12.59 -3.03 8.46
CA GLY A 7 12.92 -4.28 7.81
C GLY A 7 14.43 -4.48 7.77
N TYR A 8 14.89 -5.65 8.22
CA TYR A 8 16.28 -6.07 8.17
C TYR A 8 16.44 -7.31 7.30
N HIS A 9 17.57 -7.41 6.60
CA HIS A 9 18.09 -8.67 6.08
C HIS A 9 19.39 -8.95 6.83
N GLU A 10 19.36 -9.95 7.70
CA GLU A 10 20.40 -10.19 8.70
C GLU A 10 20.59 -8.94 9.60
N THR A 11 21.70 -8.23 9.44
CA THR A 11 22.00 -6.99 10.19
C THR A 11 21.83 -5.73 9.34
N GLU A 12 21.63 -5.86 8.03
CA GLU A 12 21.49 -4.73 7.12
C GLU A 12 20.04 -4.21 7.15
N LYS A 13 19.86 -2.92 7.41
CA LYS A 13 18.56 -2.28 7.26
C LYS A 13 18.19 -2.23 5.77
N ARG A 14 17.07 -2.86 5.41
CA ARG A 14 16.57 -2.94 4.03
C ARG A 14 15.41 -1.99 3.72
N GLY A 15 14.72 -1.50 4.75
CA GLY A 15 13.57 -0.62 4.54
C GLY A 15 12.71 -0.41 5.77
N LEU A 16 11.49 0.03 5.52
CA LEU A 16 10.44 0.29 6.49
C LEU A 16 9.24 -0.60 6.17
N VAL A 17 8.57 -1.08 7.21
CA VAL A 17 7.33 -1.82 7.08
C VAL A 17 6.26 -1.09 7.88
N PHE A 18 5.12 -0.90 7.25
CA PHE A 18 4.05 -0.10 7.75
C PHE A 18 2.78 -0.93 7.93
N ILE A 19 2.08 -0.72 9.05
CA ILE A 19 0.71 -1.19 9.21
C ILE A 19 -0.23 0.01 9.03
N ALA A 20 -1.20 -0.16 8.14
CA ALA A 20 -2.20 0.84 7.85
C ALA A 20 -3.60 0.24 7.96
N ASP A 21 -4.43 0.85 8.81
CA ASP A 21 -5.86 0.61 8.87
C ASP A 21 -6.58 1.66 8.02
N VAL A 22 -7.26 1.22 6.96
CA VAL A 22 -7.97 2.09 6.03
C VAL A 22 -9.44 1.68 5.93
N ARG A 23 -10.35 2.65 5.97
CA ARG A 23 -11.78 2.39 5.78
C ARG A 23 -12.04 1.97 4.33
N GLY A 24 -12.45 0.72 4.14
CA GLY A 24 -12.97 0.15 2.89
C GLY A 24 -14.46 0.45 2.70
N TYR A 25 -15.15 -0.35 1.89
CA TYR A 25 -16.59 -0.18 1.68
C TYR A 25 -17.39 -0.67 2.90
N SER A 26 -17.18 -1.92 3.28
CA SER A 26 -17.95 -2.58 4.35
C SER A 26 -17.20 -2.57 5.69
N SER A 27 -15.88 -2.66 5.64
CA SER A 27 -15.01 -2.94 6.79
C SER A 27 -13.77 -2.02 6.85
N THR A 28 -13.01 -2.13 7.93
CA THR A 28 -11.63 -1.62 7.94
C THR A 28 -10.75 -2.67 7.27
N ILE A 29 -9.96 -2.23 6.30
CA ILE A 29 -8.95 -3.05 5.63
C ILE A 29 -7.63 -2.76 6.30
N ARG A 30 -6.99 -3.80 6.84
CA ARG A 30 -5.66 -3.72 7.44
C ARG A 30 -4.61 -4.17 6.44
N LEU A 31 -3.62 -3.32 6.21
CA LEU A 31 -2.56 -3.51 5.24
C LEU A 31 -1.20 -3.62 5.93
N VAL A 32 -0.35 -4.48 5.38
CA VAL A 32 1.10 -4.44 5.57
C VAL A 32 1.69 -3.87 4.29
N ILE A 33 2.47 -2.81 4.38
CA ILE A 33 3.12 -2.14 3.25
C ILE A 33 4.62 -2.07 3.52
N GLY A 34 5.42 -2.61 2.61
CA GLY A 34 6.88 -2.53 2.66
C GLY A 34 7.39 -1.43 1.74
N VAL A 35 8.30 -0.59 2.23
CA VAL A 35 9.03 0.41 1.43
C VAL A 35 10.52 0.17 1.65
N SER A 36 11.29 0.02 0.58
CA SER A 36 12.74 -0.19 0.66
C SER A 36 13.49 1.08 1.07
N ALA A 37 14.77 0.93 1.42
CA ALA A 37 15.62 2.02 1.90
C ALA A 37 15.85 3.13 0.85
N ASP A 38 15.72 2.82 -0.43
CA ASP A 38 15.73 3.75 -1.57
C ASP A 38 14.34 4.37 -1.85
N GLY A 39 13.38 4.16 -0.95
CA GLY A 39 12.05 4.76 -1.03
C GLY A 39 11.11 4.11 -2.05
N GLN A 40 11.42 2.91 -2.55
CA GLN A 40 10.55 2.19 -3.49
C GLN A 40 9.53 1.32 -2.76
N LEU A 41 8.33 1.17 -3.31
CA LEU A 41 7.33 0.23 -2.84
C LEU A 41 7.86 -1.20 -3.05
N ALA A 42 8.14 -1.89 -1.94
CA ALA A 42 8.64 -3.27 -1.96
C ALA A 42 7.51 -4.30 -2.02
N GLY A 43 6.33 -3.95 -1.51
CA GLY A 43 5.14 -4.80 -1.60
C GLY A 43 4.00 -4.38 -0.70
N VAL A 44 2.82 -4.93 -0.97
CA VAL A 44 1.58 -4.68 -0.21
C VAL A 44 0.89 -6.02 0.04
N LYS A 45 0.37 -6.19 1.26
CA LYS A 45 -0.48 -7.32 1.59
C LYS A 45 -1.66 -6.85 2.44
N VAL A 46 -2.84 -7.37 2.13
CA VAL A 46 -4.02 -7.23 2.99
C VAL A 46 -3.97 -8.35 4.04
N ILE A 47 -3.95 -7.98 5.31
CA ILE A 47 -3.86 -8.94 6.43
C ILE A 47 -5.18 -9.12 7.19
N SER A 48 -6.12 -8.18 7.05
CA SER A 48 -7.49 -8.34 7.57
C SER A 48 -8.47 -7.47 6.78
N GLN A 49 -9.67 -8.01 6.51
CA GLN A 49 -10.79 -7.31 5.86
C GLN A 49 -12.08 -8.13 6.02
N ALA A 50 -13.24 -7.48 5.89
CA ALA A 50 -14.56 -8.10 5.84
C ALA A 50 -15.46 -7.44 4.77
N GLU A 51 -14.90 -7.28 3.57
CA GLU A 51 -15.57 -6.76 2.38
C GLU A 51 -16.50 -7.81 1.75
N THR A 52 -17.36 -7.36 0.82
CA THR A 52 -18.37 -8.22 0.19
C THR A 52 -17.75 -9.42 -0.54
N PRO A 53 -18.15 -10.67 -0.22
CA PRO A 53 -17.70 -11.87 -0.93
C PRO A 53 -17.93 -11.79 -2.43
N GLY A 54 -16.97 -12.28 -3.22
CA GLY A 54 -17.05 -12.29 -4.70
C GLY A 54 -16.81 -10.94 -5.39
N LEU A 55 -16.82 -9.82 -4.66
CA LEU A 55 -16.49 -8.49 -5.18
C LEU A 55 -15.32 -7.88 -4.42
N GLY A 56 -15.58 -7.36 -3.22
CA GLY A 56 -14.62 -6.58 -2.45
C GLY A 56 -13.46 -7.39 -1.91
N VAL A 57 -13.65 -8.68 -1.62
CA VAL A 57 -12.59 -9.59 -1.17
C VAL A 57 -11.42 -9.68 -2.16
N LYS A 58 -11.65 -9.44 -3.45
CA LYS A 58 -10.60 -9.53 -4.47
C LYS A 58 -9.47 -8.51 -4.31
N ILE A 59 -9.64 -7.50 -3.45
CA ILE A 59 -8.53 -6.62 -3.05
C ILE A 59 -7.39 -7.35 -2.33
N THR A 60 -7.60 -8.61 -1.89
CA THR A 60 -6.55 -9.47 -1.33
C THR A 60 -5.78 -10.27 -2.39
N GLU A 61 -6.23 -10.28 -3.64
CA GLU A 61 -5.68 -11.11 -4.71
C GLU A 61 -4.41 -10.48 -5.30
N ARG A 62 -3.48 -11.33 -5.76
CA ARG A 62 -2.23 -10.90 -6.40
C ARG A 62 -2.47 -10.06 -7.64
N ASP A 63 -3.48 -10.40 -8.44
CA ASP A 63 -3.81 -9.66 -9.66
C ASP A 63 -4.08 -8.17 -9.39
N PHE A 64 -4.61 -7.84 -8.21
CA PHE A 64 -4.79 -6.45 -7.80
C PHE A 64 -3.54 -5.87 -7.13
N LEU A 65 -2.90 -6.60 -6.21
CA LEU A 65 -1.82 -6.10 -5.36
C LEU A 65 -0.43 -6.06 -6.04
N GLU A 66 -0.23 -6.90 -7.06
CA GLU A 66 1.05 -7.05 -7.77
C GLU A 66 0.96 -6.51 -9.22
N GLN A 67 -0.10 -5.76 -9.55
CA GLN A 67 -0.25 -5.15 -10.87
C GLN A 67 0.92 -4.20 -11.20
N PRO A 68 1.25 -3.98 -12.49
CA PRO A 68 2.36 -3.12 -12.89
C PRO A 68 2.32 -1.70 -12.30
N ALA A 69 1.13 -1.14 -12.09
CA ALA A 69 0.96 0.19 -11.49
C ALA A 69 1.35 0.28 -10.00
N LEU A 70 1.54 -0.86 -9.32
CA LEU A 70 2.06 -0.97 -7.96
C LEU A 70 3.52 -1.47 -7.95
N GLN A 71 4.11 -1.69 -9.13
CA GLN A 71 5.52 -2.03 -9.27
C GLN A 71 6.30 -0.76 -9.58
N ARG A 72 7.49 -0.62 -8.98
CA ARG A 72 8.41 0.53 -9.21
C ARG A 72 7.80 1.89 -8.85
N VAL A 73 6.92 1.92 -7.86
CA VAL A 73 6.36 3.15 -7.30
C VAL A 73 7.33 3.68 -6.25
N SER A 74 7.73 4.94 -6.37
CA SER A 74 8.60 5.60 -5.41
C SER A 74 7.80 6.36 -4.35
N SER A 75 8.49 6.73 -3.27
CA SER A 75 7.93 7.54 -2.19
C SER A 75 7.51 8.95 -2.62
N ALA A 76 7.96 9.41 -3.79
CA ALA A 76 7.57 10.68 -4.41
C ALA A 76 6.32 10.57 -5.29
N ASP A 77 5.88 9.35 -5.63
CA ASP A 77 4.74 9.14 -6.50
C ASP A 77 3.42 9.19 -5.72
N GLN A 78 2.36 9.66 -6.40
CA GLN A 78 1.00 9.61 -5.89
C GLN A 78 0.14 8.70 -6.75
N LEU A 79 -0.31 7.60 -6.16
CA LEU A 79 -1.15 6.63 -6.84
C LEU A 79 -2.62 7.03 -6.80
N ALA A 80 -3.33 6.74 -7.88
CA ALA A 80 -4.79 6.81 -7.94
C ALA A 80 -5.31 5.67 -8.81
N VAL A 81 -6.58 5.31 -8.62
CA VAL A 81 -7.24 4.36 -9.52
C VAL A 81 -7.52 5.02 -10.87
N VAL A 82 -7.66 4.22 -11.93
CA VAL A 82 -7.93 4.73 -13.30
C VAL A 82 -9.14 5.66 -13.35
N LYS A 83 -10.20 5.37 -12.59
CA LYS A 83 -11.41 6.22 -12.50
C LYS A 83 -11.17 7.59 -11.86
N ASP A 84 -10.05 7.75 -11.17
CA ASP A 84 -9.64 8.96 -10.47
C ASP A 84 -8.41 9.60 -11.15
N GLY A 85 -8.09 9.19 -12.39
CA GLY A 85 -7.01 9.77 -13.19
C GLY A 85 -5.62 9.17 -12.98
N GLY A 86 -5.50 8.08 -12.22
CA GLY A 86 -4.22 7.36 -12.05
C GLY A 86 -4.11 6.10 -12.91
N ASN A 87 -3.17 5.23 -12.53
CA ASN A 87 -2.83 4.03 -13.31
C ASN A 87 -3.22 2.71 -12.62
N VAL A 88 -3.71 2.77 -11.38
CA VAL A 88 -4.09 1.56 -10.64
C VAL A 88 -5.44 1.05 -11.14
N GLN A 89 -5.46 -0.15 -11.70
CA GLN A 89 -6.69 -0.80 -12.08
C GLN A 89 -7.44 -1.22 -10.82
N ALA A 90 -8.65 -0.68 -10.64
CA ALA A 90 -9.52 -1.07 -9.54
C ALA A 90 -10.14 -2.45 -9.79
N VAL A 91 -10.41 -3.18 -8.71
CA VAL A 91 -11.24 -4.38 -8.76
C VAL A 91 -12.63 -4.00 -9.27
N THR A 92 -13.10 -4.69 -10.31
CA THR A 92 -14.42 -4.49 -10.90
C THR A 92 -15.51 -4.65 -9.83
N GLY A 93 -16.38 -3.64 -9.70
CA GLY A 93 -17.46 -3.62 -8.71
C GLY A 93 -17.01 -3.29 -7.27
N ALA A 94 -15.72 -3.12 -7.00
CA ALA A 94 -15.18 -2.81 -5.67
C ALA A 94 -14.26 -1.57 -5.68
N THR A 95 -14.71 -0.50 -6.34
CA THR A 95 -13.90 0.73 -6.48
C THR A 95 -13.61 1.41 -5.15
N ILE A 96 -14.54 1.39 -4.19
CA ILE A 96 -14.34 2.01 -2.86
C ILE A 96 -13.24 1.27 -2.07
N SER A 97 -13.29 -0.06 -2.03
CA SER A 97 -12.27 -0.89 -1.39
C SER A 97 -10.92 -0.75 -2.08
N SER A 98 -10.90 -0.69 -3.42
CA SER A 98 -9.67 -0.48 -4.20
C SER A 98 -9.01 0.87 -3.86
N ARG A 99 -9.79 1.96 -3.81
CA ARG A 99 -9.31 3.29 -3.40
C ARG A 99 -8.76 3.28 -1.98
N ALA A 100 -9.39 2.53 -1.07
CA ALA A 100 -8.92 2.42 0.30
C ALA A 100 -7.51 1.81 0.35
N VAL A 101 -7.25 0.74 -0.40
CA VAL A 101 -5.92 0.14 -0.50
C VAL A 101 -4.91 1.14 -1.05
N VAL A 102 -5.21 1.78 -2.20
CA VAL A 102 -4.34 2.79 -2.81
C VAL A 102 -4.01 3.93 -1.84
N ARG A 103 -5.00 4.41 -1.08
CA ARG A 103 -4.79 5.43 -0.05
C ARG A 103 -3.82 4.96 1.04
N GLY A 104 -3.93 3.70 1.49
CA GLY A 104 -3.00 3.13 2.47
C GLY A 104 -1.57 3.09 1.95
N VAL A 105 -1.39 2.73 0.66
CA VAL A 105 -0.09 2.74 0.00
C VAL A 105 0.49 4.15 -0.07
N ASN A 106 -0.29 5.14 -0.53
CA ASN A 106 0.16 6.54 -0.59
C ASN A 106 0.56 7.09 0.79
N GLN A 107 -0.20 6.75 1.84
CA GLN A 107 0.13 7.16 3.20
C GLN A 107 1.47 6.56 3.67
N ALA A 108 1.74 5.30 3.35
CA ALA A 108 3.01 4.65 3.67
C ALA A 108 4.18 5.26 2.88
N LEU A 109 3.99 5.51 1.59
CA LEU A 109 5.00 6.16 0.73
C LEU A 109 5.35 7.56 1.21
N ALA A 110 4.35 8.40 1.49
CA ALA A 110 4.57 9.74 2.03
C ALA A 110 5.27 9.72 3.40
N ALA A 111 4.90 8.79 4.29
CA ALA A 111 5.58 8.63 5.56
C ALA A 111 7.03 8.14 5.39
N ALA A 112 7.27 7.22 4.45
CA ALA A 112 8.61 6.73 4.16
C ALA A 112 9.50 7.83 3.59
N HIS A 113 8.98 8.67 2.69
CA HIS A 113 9.69 9.82 2.13
C HIS A 113 10.28 10.69 3.25
N LEU A 114 9.44 11.15 4.18
CA LEU A 114 9.85 11.98 5.31
C LEU A 114 10.86 11.29 6.23
N LEU A 115 10.67 10.00 6.52
CA LEU A 115 11.51 9.25 7.45
C LEU A 115 12.88 8.84 6.87
N LEU A 116 12.97 8.72 5.54
CA LEU A 116 14.22 8.41 4.85
C LEU A 116 15.03 9.69 4.64
N GLU A 117 14.41 10.79 4.22
CA GLU A 117 15.08 12.09 4.06
C GLU A 117 15.63 12.65 5.39
N ALA A 118 14.88 12.49 6.49
CA ALA A 118 15.31 12.95 7.81
C ALA A 118 16.54 12.21 8.37
N LYS A 119 17.01 11.14 7.72
CA LYS A 119 18.21 10.38 8.11
C LYS A 119 19.45 10.75 7.30
N GLU A 120 19.31 11.53 6.23
CA GLU A 120 20.42 12.02 5.40
C GLU A 120 20.95 13.40 5.84
N GLN A 121 20.34 13.99 6.88
CA GLN A 121 20.75 15.25 7.53
C GLN A 121 21.32 14.97 8.92
#